data_AF-A0A1V5I354-F1
#
_entry.id   AF-A0A1V5I354-F1
#
_cell.length_a   1.000
_cell.length_b   1.000
_cell.length_c   1.000
_cell.angle_alpha   90.00
_cell.angle_beta   90.00
_cell.angle_gamma   90.00
#
_symmetry.space_group_name_H-M   'P 1'
#
loop_
_entity.id
_entity.type
_entity.pdbx_description
1 polymer ?
#
loop_
_entity_poly.entity_id
_entity_poly.type
_entity_poly.pdbx_seq_one_letter_code
_entity_poly.pdbx_strand_id
1 'polypeptide(L)'
;MIEFVGRILSVEPLIIEYPAGYKRELEKLAQKDSLTIKIAPPRKLRSTGERSQNHHLNGHIQQICVETGNDFAAVKAVVKQMAVSMGYPFRTFRGMVVPYSESEASVQECAILIEAVHMLAAELGINLKETEEI
;
A
#
# COMPACT_ATOMS: atom_id res chain seq x y z
N MET A 1 -11.09 13.85 -2.09
CA MET A 1 -10.52 14.31 -3.37
C MET A 1 -11.19 15.63 -3.66
N ILE A 2 -10.44 16.73 -3.71
CA ILE A 2 -11.01 18.04 -4.04
C ILE A 2 -10.49 18.37 -5.43
N GLU A 3 -11.35 18.27 -6.43
CA GLU A 3 -11.08 18.80 -7.76
C GLU A 3 -11.50 20.27 -7.76
N PHE A 4 -10.57 21.16 -8.04
CA PHE A 4 -10.85 22.58 -8.18
C PHE A 4 -10.77 22.95 -9.66
N VAL A 5 -11.90 23.39 -10.23
CA VAL A 5 -11.95 24.02 -11.54
C VAL A 5 -12.13 25.52 -11.30
N GLY A 6 -11.07 26.30 -11.51
CA GLY A 6 -11.10 27.74 -11.31
C GLY A 6 -10.19 28.49 -12.28
N ARG A 7 -10.47 29.78 -12.49
CA ARG A 7 -9.61 30.70 -13.24
C ARG A 7 -8.51 31.24 -12.34
N ILE A 8 -7.28 31.29 -12.85
CA ILE A 8 -6.15 31.95 -12.20
C ILE A 8 -6.46 33.45 -12.14
N LEU A 9 -6.67 33.98 -10.93
CA LEU A 9 -6.98 35.40 -10.68
C LEU A 9 -5.75 36.26 -10.37
N SER A 10 -4.60 35.64 -10.09
CA SER A 10 -3.32 36.32 -9.88
C SER A 10 -2.17 35.34 -10.14
N VAL A 11 -1.07 35.83 -10.72
CA VAL A 11 0.14 35.05 -11.04
C VAL A 11 1.20 35.33 -9.97
N GLU A 12 0.84 35.17 -8.70
CA GLU A 12 1.87 35.08 -7.65
C GLU A 12 2.52 33.69 -7.73
N PRO A 13 3.85 33.59 -7.66
CA PRO A 13 4.53 32.31 -7.76
C PRO A 13 4.15 31.41 -6.58
N LEU A 14 3.76 30.17 -6.87
CA LEU A 14 3.62 29.13 -5.86
C LEU A 14 5.01 28.78 -5.32
N ILE A 15 5.35 29.27 -4.12
CA ILE A 15 6.61 28.95 -3.44
C ILE A 15 6.42 27.64 -2.69
N ILE A 16 7.19 26.61 -3.06
CA ILE A 16 7.20 25.30 -2.39
C ILE A 16 8.59 25.10 -1.78
N GLU A 17 8.66 24.90 -0.46
CA GLU A 17 9.88 24.45 0.20
C GLU A 17 10.06 22.93 -0.02
N TYR A 18 11.28 22.51 -0.35
CA TYR A 18 11.60 21.10 -0.60
C TYR A 18 12.97 20.71 0.00
N PRO A 19 13.18 19.43 0.37
CA PRO A 19 14.46 18.97 0.86
C PRO A 19 15.58 19.11 -0.18
N ALA A 20 16.80 19.44 0.25
CA ALA A 20 17.94 19.77 -0.63
C ALA A 20 18.23 18.75 -1.75
N GLY A 21 17.89 17.46 -1.54
CA GLY A 21 18.07 16.39 -2.53
C GLY A 21 17.23 16.52 -3.81
N TYR A 22 16.13 17.29 -3.77
CA TYR A 22 15.20 17.41 -4.91
C TYR A 22 15.56 18.54 -5.89
N LYS A 23 16.55 19.38 -5.56
CA LYS A 23 16.93 20.57 -6.35
C LYS A 23 17.20 20.22 -7.82
N ARG A 24 17.99 19.17 -8.06
CA ARG A 24 18.44 18.78 -9.41
C ARG A 24 17.31 18.21 -10.28
N GLU A 25 16.31 17.58 -9.67
CA GLU A 25 15.13 17.05 -10.38
C GLU A 25 14.15 18.18 -10.71
N LEU A 26 13.97 19.12 -9.78
CA LEU A 26 13.14 20.31 -9.98
C LEU A 26 13.72 21.25 -11.05
N GLU A 27 15.04 21.42 -11.10
CA GLU A 27 15.71 22.18 -12.16
C GLU A 27 15.48 21.58 -13.56
N LYS A 28 15.43 20.24 -13.68
CA LYS A 28 15.08 19.56 -14.95
C LYS A 28 13.60 19.72 -15.30
N LEU A 29 12.74 19.74 -14.28
CA LEU A 29 11.29 19.88 -14.45
C LEU A 29 10.90 21.33 -14.81
N ALA A 30 11.64 22.32 -14.31
CA ALA A 30 11.48 23.74 -14.64
C ALA A 30 11.79 24.08 -16.11
N GLN A 31 12.47 23.19 -16.84
CA GLN A 31 12.72 23.34 -18.27
C GLN A 31 11.56 22.90 -19.17
N LYS A 32 10.45 22.41 -18.58
CA LYS A 32 9.26 21.97 -19.33
C LYS A 32 8.21 23.06 -19.39
N ASP A 33 7.51 23.15 -20.53
CA ASP A 33 6.48 24.16 -20.79
C ASP A 33 5.26 24.08 -19.86
N SER A 34 5.02 22.92 -19.23
CA SER A 34 3.95 22.75 -18.25
C SER A 34 4.32 21.73 -17.17
N LEU A 35 3.88 22.03 -15.95
CA LEU A 35 4.08 21.21 -14.76
C LEU A 35 2.73 20.91 -14.11
N THR A 36 2.47 19.64 -13.83
CA THR A 36 1.29 19.22 -13.05
C THR A 36 1.74 18.87 -11.65
N ILE A 37 1.27 19.63 -10.65
CA ILE A 37 1.55 19.39 -9.24
C ILE A 37 0.34 18.71 -8.61
N LYS A 38 0.54 17.53 -8.01
CA LYS A 38 -0.49 16.81 -7.26
C LYS A 38 -0.22 16.96 -5.77
N ILE A 39 -1.05 17.75 -5.10
CA ILE A 39 -1.03 17.89 -3.64
C ILE A 39 -2.04 16.90 -3.05
N ALA A 40 -1.56 16.00 -2.20
CA ALA A 40 -2.38 15.04 -1.48
C ALA A 40 -2.19 15.23 0.02
N PRO A 41 -3.19 14.90 0.86
CA PRO A 41 -2.99 14.86 2.30
C PRO A 41 -1.79 13.97 2.65
N PRO A 42 -1.05 14.28 3.73
CA PRO A 42 0.09 13.47 4.15
C PRO A 42 -0.38 12.02 4.29
N ARG A 43 0.17 11.15 3.44
CA ARG A 43 -0.07 9.71 3.54
C ARG A 43 0.49 9.26 4.89
N LYS A 44 -0.24 8.42 5.63
CA LYS A 44 0.34 7.64 6.74
C LYS A 44 1.66 7.06 6.23
N LEU A 45 2.76 7.29 6.95
CA LEU A 45 4.08 6.78 6.61
C LEU A 45 4.00 5.25 6.55
N ARG A 46 3.86 4.74 5.33
CA ARG A 46 4.08 3.34 5.02
C ARG A 46 5.58 3.11 4.92
N SER A 47 6.09 1.99 5.41
CA SER A 47 7.38 1.52 4.92
C SER A 47 7.21 1.28 3.42
N THR A 48 7.95 2.04 2.61
CA THR A 48 8.03 1.83 1.16
C THR A 48 9.44 1.50 0.80
N GLY A 49 9.62 0.37 0.13
CA GLY A 49 10.93 -0.11 -0.30
C GLY A 49 10.95 -1.63 -0.40
N GLU A 50 11.97 -2.13 -1.06
CA GLU A 50 12.51 -3.47 -0.86
C GLU A 50 12.76 -3.62 0.65
N ARG A 51 12.25 -4.68 1.29
CA ARG A 51 12.16 -4.86 2.76
C ARG A 51 11.00 -4.14 3.50
N SER A 52 10.04 -3.54 2.80
CA SER A 52 8.81 -3.09 3.46
C SER A 52 7.92 -4.26 3.87
N GLN A 53 7.18 -4.09 4.97
CA GLN A 53 6.18 -5.07 5.44
C GLN A 53 5.14 -5.40 4.35
N ASN A 54 4.77 -4.41 3.53
CA ASN A 54 3.86 -4.63 2.42
C ASN A 54 4.53 -5.43 1.28
N HIS A 55 5.83 -5.25 1.04
CA HIS A 55 6.56 -6.09 0.08
C HIS A 55 6.62 -7.54 0.56
N HIS A 56 6.91 -7.76 1.85
CA HIS A 56 6.91 -9.07 2.50
C HIS A 56 5.55 -9.77 2.41
N LEU A 57 4.47 -9.09 2.83
CA LEU A 57 3.10 -9.59 2.72
C LEU A 57 2.74 -10.01 1.28
N ASN A 58 2.97 -9.13 0.30
CA ASN A 58 2.62 -9.44 -1.08
C ASN A 58 3.53 -10.52 -1.68
N GLY A 59 4.78 -10.64 -1.22
CA GLY A 59 5.70 -11.72 -1.58
C GLY A 59 5.17 -13.09 -1.15
N HIS A 60 4.70 -13.22 0.09
CA HIS A 60 4.13 -14.47 0.59
C HIS A 60 2.82 -14.83 -0.12
N ILE A 61 1.94 -13.85 -0.36
CA ILE A 61 0.71 -14.08 -1.15
C ILE A 61 1.07 -14.61 -2.55
N GLN A 62 2.09 -14.03 -3.19
CA GLN A 62 2.53 -14.49 -4.52
C GLN A 62 3.05 -15.93 -4.49
N GLN A 63 3.77 -16.33 -3.45
CA GLN A 63 4.20 -17.73 -3.28
C GLN A 63 3.00 -18.68 -3.18
N ILE A 64 1.98 -18.34 -2.39
CA ILE A 64 0.74 -19.13 -2.30
C ILE A 64 0.01 -19.18 -3.66
N CYS A 65 0.00 -18.09 -4.42
CA CYS A 65 -0.60 -18.09 -5.76
C CYS A 65 0.12 -19.07 -6.70
N VAL A 66 1.45 -19.12 -6.65
CA VAL A 66 2.25 -20.05 -7.47
C VAL A 66 1.97 -21.49 -7.10
N GLU A 67 1.92 -21.81 -5.80
CA GLU A 67 1.71 -23.18 -5.31
C GLU A 67 0.26 -23.67 -5.53
N THR A 68 -0.73 -22.78 -5.40
CA THR A 68 -2.14 -23.16 -5.49
C THR A 68 -2.77 -22.95 -6.88
N GLY A 69 -2.12 -22.17 -7.75
CA GLY A 69 -2.67 -21.77 -9.05
C GLY A 69 -3.78 -20.71 -8.98
N ASN A 70 -4.10 -20.19 -7.79
CA ASN A 70 -5.13 -19.16 -7.63
C ASN A 70 -4.60 -17.77 -7.98
N ASP A 71 -5.52 -16.86 -8.33
CA ASP A 71 -5.18 -15.48 -8.58
C ASP A 71 -4.87 -14.72 -7.29
N PHE A 72 -4.04 -13.69 -7.45
CA PHE A 72 -3.57 -12.86 -6.35
C PHE A 72 -4.70 -12.18 -5.58
N ALA A 73 -5.77 -11.76 -6.27
CA ALA A 73 -6.88 -11.08 -5.62
C ALA A 73 -7.70 -12.04 -4.76
N ALA A 74 -7.91 -13.28 -5.23
CA ALA A 74 -8.60 -14.32 -4.48
C ALA A 74 -7.83 -14.71 -3.21
N VAL A 75 -6.53 -15.03 -3.33
CA VAL A 75 -5.70 -15.37 -2.15
C VAL A 75 -5.67 -14.22 -1.16
N LYS A 76 -5.49 -12.98 -1.65
CA LYS A 76 -5.50 -11.78 -0.81
C LYS A 76 -6.84 -11.55 -0.11
N ALA A 77 -7.96 -11.87 -0.76
CA ALA A 77 -9.28 -11.76 -0.15
C ALA A 77 -9.45 -12.77 1.00
N VAL A 78 -9.00 -14.01 0.82
CA VAL A 78 -9.04 -15.05 1.87
C VAL A 78 -8.21 -14.64 3.07
N VAL A 79 -6.96 -14.22 2.84
CA VAL A 79 -6.04 -13.73 3.89
C VAL A 79 -6.69 -12.63 4.71
N LYS A 80 -7.29 -11.63 4.04
CA LYS A 80 -7.97 -10.53 4.73
C LYS A 80 -9.16 -10.99 5.56
N GLN A 81 -9.91 -12.00 5.10
CA GLN A 81 -11.02 -12.54 5.88
C GLN A 81 -10.55 -13.32 7.09
N MET A 82 -9.49 -14.12 6.97
CA MET A 82 -8.87 -14.79 8.12
C MET A 82 -8.38 -13.77 9.14
N ALA A 83 -7.71 -12.71 8.68
CA ALA A 83 -7.18 -11.65 9.52
C ALA A 83 -8.26 -10.95 10.38
N VAL A 84 -9.53 -10.92 9.94
CA VAL A 84 -10.62 -10.34 10.75
C VAL A 84 -10.79 -11.06 12.09
N SER A 85 -10.71 -12.40 12.09
CA SER A 85 -10.78 -13.16 13.35
C SER A 85 -9.61 -12.90 14.30
N MET A 86 -8.53 -12.31 13.78
CA MET A 86 -7.31 -11.96 14.51
C MET A 86 -7.28 -10.48 14.92
N GLY A 87 -8.36 -9.74 14.71
CA GLY A 87 -8.50 -8.34 15.08
C GLY A 87 -8.18 -7.33 13.98
N TYR A 88 -8.02 -7.76 12.72
CA TYR A 88 -7.87 -6.84 11.60
C TYR A 88 -9.16 -6.01 11.40
N PRO A 89 -9.04 -4.69 11.21
CA PRO A 89 -10.22 -3.82 11.14
C PRO A 89 -11.04 -4.08 9.87
N PHE A 90 -12.35 -3.99 10.05
CA PHE A 90 -13.32 -4.21 8.99
C PHE A 90 -14.50 -3.25 9.12
N ARG A 91 -15.28 -3.16 8.05
CA ARG A 91 -16.62 -2.58 8.05
C ARG A 91 -17.64 -3.62 7.64
N THR A 92 -18.90 -3.34 7.93
CA THR A 92 -20.01 -4.16 7.44
C THR A 92 -20.69 -3.48 6.26
N PHE A 93 -20.91 -4.21 5.16
CA PHE A 93 -21.68 -3.75 4.02
C PHE A 93 -22.75 -4.79 3.66
N ARG A 94 -24.03 -4.42 3.77
CA ARG A 94 -25.17 -5.34 3.56
C ARG A 94 -25.07 -6.63 4.40
N GLY A 95 -24.62 -6.51 5.65
CA GLY A 95 -24.44 -7.64 6.57
C GLY A 95 -23.15 -8.46 6.34
N MET A 96 -22.39 -8.16 5.28
CA MET A 96 -21.11 -8.84 5.01
C MET A 96 -19.95 -8.11 5.67
N VAL A 97 -19.02 -8.88 6.23
CA VAL A 97 -17.73 -8.39 6.72
C VAL A 97 -16.86 -8.04 5.52
N VAL A 98 -16.44 -6.79 5.45
CA VAL A 98 -15.55 -6.23 4.43
C VAL A 98 -14.31 -5.69 5.12
N PRO A 99 -13.19 -6.42 5.08
CA PRO A 99 -11.92 -5.98 5.66
C PRO A 99 -11.43 -4.67 5.03
N TYR A 100 -10.74 -3.83 5.81
CA TYR A 100 -10.15 -2.60 5.27
C TYR A 100 -9.03 -2.85 4.27
N SER A 101 -8.78 -1.84 3.44
CA SER A 101 -7.69 -1.90 2.46
C SER A 101 -6.35 -1.97 3.19
N GLU A 102 -5.42 -2.80 2.73
CA GLU A 102 -4.05 -2.83 3.25
C GLU A 102 -3.33 -1.50 3.01
N SER A 103 -3.80 -0.70 2.03
CA SER A 103 -3.30 0.66 1.82
C SER A 103 -3.60 1.61 2.99
N GLU A 104 -4.53 1.22 3.86
CA GLU A 104 -4.96 1.98 5.05
C GLU A 104 -4.41 1.40 6.36
N ALA A 105 -3.77 0.22 6.28
CA ALA A 105 -3.25 -0.51 7.42
C ALA A 105 -2.02 0.18 8.04
N SER A 106 -2.01 0.22 9.37
CA SER A 106 -0.86 0.53 10.21
C SER A 106 0.15 -0.62 10.21
N VAL A 107 1.32 -0.40 10.82
CA VAL A 107 2.35 -1.43 10.96
C VAL A 107 1.82 -2.65 11.72
N GLN A 108 1.05 -2.44 12.78
CA GLN A 108 0.46 -3.50 13.59
C GLN A 108 -0.60 -4.27 12.81
N GLU A 109 -1.45 -3.58 12.04
CA GLU A 109 -2.46 -4.22 11.20
C GLU A 109 -1.84 -5.02 10.04
N CYS A 110 -0.70 -4.55 9.49
CA CYS A 110 0.09 -5.32 8.53
C CYS A 110 0.67 -6.60 9.14
N ALA A 111 1.12 -6.56 10.40
CA ALA A 111 1.60 -7.77 11.09
C ALA A 111 0.50 -8.83 11.22
N ILE A 112 -0.74 -8.40 11.51
CA ILE A 112 -1.91 -9.32 11.54
C ILE A 112 -2.14 -9.95 10.16
N LEU A 113 -2.02 -9.18 9.08
CA LEU A 113 -2.15 -9.71 7.72
C LEU A 113 -1.05 -10.72 7.39
N ILE A 114 0.19 -10.46 7.78
CA ILE A 114 1.33 -11.36 7.56
C ILE A 114 1.10 -12.68 8.32
N GLU A 115 0.71 -12.61 9.58
CA GLU A 115 0.38 -13.79 10.38
C GLU A 115 -0.76 -14.60 9.74
N ALA A 116 -1.81 -13.92 9.23
CA ALA A 116 -2.89 -14.59 8.51
C ALA A 116 -2.41 -15.31 7.23
N VAL A 117 -1.41 -14.75 6.53
CA VAL A 117 -0.78 -15.43 5.39
C VAL A 117 -0.01 -16.69 5.83
N HIS A 118 0.73 -16.62 6.94
CA HIS A 118 1.42 -17.79 7.49
C HIS A 118 0.46 -18.89 7.91
N MET A 119 -0.65 -18.53 8.57
CA MET A 119 -1.71 -19.47 8.93
C MET A 119 -2.32 -20.14 7.69
N LEU A 120 -2.64 -19.37 6.65
CA LEU A 120 -3.16 -19.92 5.40
C LEU A 120 -2.16 -20.87 4.73
N ALA A 121 -0.88 -20.50 4.68
CA ALA A 121 0.15 -21.36 4.12
C ALA A 121 0.30 -22.67 4.93
N ALA A 122 0.26 -22.59 6.25
CA ALA A 122 0.31 -23.77 7.13
C ALA A 122 -0.89 -24.70 6.92
N GLU A 123 -2.11 -24.14 6.80
CA GLU A 123 -3.33 -24.91 6.48
C GLU A 123 -3.24 -25.63 5.13
N LEU A 124 -2.57 -25.02 4.15
CA LEU A 124 -2.36 -25.57 2.82
C LEU A 124 -1.12 -26.48 2.71
N GLY A 125 -0.33 -26.61 3.78
CA GLY A 125 0.93 -27.37 3.76
C GLY A 125 2.04 -26.72 2.91
N ILE A 126 1.98 -25.40 2.72
CA ILE A 126 2.93 -24.62 1.92
C ILE A 126 4.01 -24.03 2.83
N ASN A 127 5.28 -24.26 2.47
CA ASN A 127 6.42 -23.64 3.14
C ASN A 127 6.75 -22.30 2.48
N LEU A 128 6.45 -21.19 3.16
CA LEU A 128 6.80 -19.86 2.70
C LEU A 128 8.30 -19.60 2.87
N LYS A 129 8.92 -19.00 1.86
CA LYS A 129 10.31 -18.53 1.91
C LYS A 129 10.33 -17.10 2.42
N GLU A 130 10.92 -16.92 3.60
CA GLU A 130 11.25 -15.60 4.12
C GLU A 130 12.22 -14.89 3.18
N THR A 131 11.89 -13.66 2.80
CA THR A 131 12.83 -12.81 2.04
C THR A 131 13.62 -11.96 3.03
N GLU A 132 14.32 -12.61 3.96
CA GLU A 132 15.36 -12.00 4.78
C GLU A 132 16.66 -12.78 4.60
N GLU A 133 17.78 -12.05 4.56
CA GLU A 133 19.18 -12.48 4.38
C GLU A 133 19.74 -12.60 2.95
N ILE A 134 20.06 -11.44 2.34
CA ILE A 134 21.43 -11.05 1.94
C ILE A 134 21.64 -9.55 2.27
#